data_AF-A0A1S6WUU6-F1
#
_entry.id   AF-A0A1S6WUU6-F1
#
_cell.length_a   1.000
_cell.length_b   1.000
_cell.length_c   1.000
_cell.angle_alpha   90.00
_cell.angle_beta   90.00
_cell.angle_gamma   90.00
#
_symmetry.space_group_name_H-M   'P 1'
#
loop_
_entity.id
_entity.type
_entity.pdbx_description
1 polymer ?
#
loop_
_entity_poly.entity_id
_entity_poly.type
_entity_poly.pdbx_seq_one_letter_code
_entity_poly.pdbx_strand_id
1 'polypeptide(L)'
;MREKIEDFQQRLLKIQINDLNNDSNNQLLNELRKETKELAATLAAQIALKESEDSPINTLIKNSKNKNDLASCIRKKTIRTI
;
A
#
# COMPACT_ATOMS: atom_id res chain seq x y z
N MET A 1 -12.81 1.13 7.29
CA MET A 1 -12.43 0.28 6.13
C MET A 1 -13.51 0.32 5.05
N ARG A 2 -14.78 0.11 5.42
CA ARG A 2 -15.94 0.25 4.53
C ARG A 2 -16.04 1.62 3.84
N GLU A 3 -15.91 2.71 4.62
CA GLU A 3 -15.89 4.08 4.07
C GLU A 3 -14.74 4.32 3.08
N LYS A 4 -13.57 3.73 3.30
CA LYS A 4 -12.46 3.81 2.36
C LYS A 4 -12.77 3.06 1.06
N ILE A 5 -13.43 1.90 1.15
CA ILE A 5 -13.84 1.11 0.00
C ILE A 5 -14.91 1.84 -0.82
N GLU A 6 -15.88 2.49 -0.16
CA GLU A 6 -16.88 3.32 -0.82
C GLU A 6 -16.27 4.55 -1.50
N ASP A 7 -15.37 5.25 -0.82
CA ASP A 7 -14.61 6.37 -1.42
C ASP A 7 -13.82 5.90 -2.65
N PHE A 8 -13.26 4.68 -2.63
CA PHE A 8 -12.62 4.09 -3.81
C PHE A 8 -13.57 3.80 -4.95
N GLN A 9 -14.70 3.18 -4.67
CA GLN A 9 -15.69 2.86 -5.68
C GLN A 9 -16.22 4.13 -6.34
N GLN A 10 -16.48 5.18 -5.56
CA GLN A 10 -16.91 6.48 -6.06
C GLN A 10 -15.84 7.15 -6.93
N ARG A 11 -14.57 7.08 -6.54
CA ARG A 11 -13.47 7.60 -7.36
C ARG A 11 -13.35 6.82 -8.66
N LEU A 12 -13.33 5.49 -8.61
CA LEU A 12 -13.33 4.57 -9.78
C LEU A 12 -14.42 4.91 -10.79
N LEU A 13 -15.65 5.15 -10.32
CA LEU A 13 -16.78 5.53 -11.16
C LEU A 13 -16.57 6.89 -11.84
N LYS A 14 -15.98 7.88 -11.16
CA LYS A 14 -15.67 9.19 -11.77
C LYS A 14 -14.69 9.11 -12.94
N ILE A 15 -13.85 8.07 -12.99
CA ILE A 15 -12.84 7.89 -14.05
C ILE A 15 -13.45 7.23 -15.28
N GLN A 16 -14.42 6.33 -15.10
CA GLN A 16 -15.15 5.74 -16.23
C GLN A 16 -16.01 6.76 -16.98
N ILE A 17 -16.43 7.84 -16.29
CA ILE A 17 -17.35 8.85 -16.83
C ILE A 17 -16.61 10.04 -17.47
N ASN A 18 -15.40 10.37 -17.00
CA ASN A 18 -14.59 11.43 -17.59
C ASN A 18 -13.67 10.84 -18.66
N ASP A 19 -13.99 11.12 -19.93
CA ASP A 19 -13.12 10.86 -21.08
C ASP A 19 -11.66 11.26 -20.80
N LEU A 20 -10.76 10.40 -21.27
CA LEU A 20 -9.31 10.43 -21.11
C LEU A 20 -8.68 11.83 -21.30
N ASN A 21 -8.54 12.59 -20.22
CA ASN A 21 -7.47 13.58 -20.14
C ASN A 21 -6.26 12.90 -19.50
N ASN A 22 -5.16 12.78 -20.25
CA ASN A 22 -3.99 11.96 -19.88
C ASN A 22 -3.43 12.28 -18.48
N ASP A 23 -3.53 13.54 -18.05
CA ASP A 23 -3.05 13.98 -16.73
C ASP A 23 -3.91 13.45 -15.58
N SER A 24 -5.24 13.47 -15.74
CA SER A 24 -6.18 12.91 -14.76
C SER A 24 -6.01 11.40 -14.61
N ASN A 25 -5.74 10.70 -15.71
CA ASN A 25 -5.47 9.27 -15.69
C ASN A 25 -4.15 8.94 -14.99
N ASN A 26 -3.09 9.72 -15.22
CA ASN A 26 -1.81 9.53 -14.55
C ASN A 26 -1.89 9.83 -13.05
N GLN A 27 -2.61 10.89 -12.66
CA GLN A 27 -2.84 11.20 -11.26
C GLN A 27 -3.57 10.04 -10.55
N LEU A 28 -4.64 9.54 -11.14
CA LEU A 28 -5.36 8.38 -10.61
C LEU A 28 -4.46 7.15 -10.50
N LEU A 29 -3.73 6.80 -11.56
CA LEU A 29 -2.84 5.64 -11.58
C LEU A 29 -1.82 5.72 -10.44
N ASN A 30 -1.33 6.91 -10.14
CA ASN A 30 -0.42 7.15 -9.03
C ASN A 30 -1.12 7.00 -7.67
N GLU A 31 -2.36 7.47 -7.52
CA GLU A 31 -3.17 7.26 -6.32
C GLU A 31 -3.44 5.77 -6.07
N LEU A 32 -3.91 5.04 -7.09
CA LEU A 32 -4.15 3.59 -7.02
C LEU A 32 -2.88 2.81 -6.68
N ARG A 33 -1.74 3.17 -7.28
CA ARG A 33 -0.44 2.57 -6.95
C ARG A 33 -0.06 2.83 -5.50
N LYS A 34 -0.25 4.05 -5.01
CA LYS A 34 0.07 4.42 -3.62
C LYS A 34 -0.75 3.63 -2.62
N GLU A 35 -2.04 3.42 -2.89
CA GLU A 35 -2.93 2.71 -1.98
C GLU A 35 -2.75 1.21 -2.05
N THR A 36 -2.50 0.67 -3.24
CA THR A 36 -2.11 -0.74 -3.39
C THR A 36 -0.83 -1.02 -2.60
N LYS A 37 0.15 -0.11 -2.67
CA LYS A 37 1.38 -0.18 -1.88
C LYS A 37 1.08 -0.12 -0.37
N GLU A 38 0.18 0.75 0.06
CA GLU A 38 -0.24 0.89 1.47
C GLU A 38 -0.95 -0.37 1.98
N LEU A 39 -1.84 -0.95 1.18
CA LEU A 39 -2.57 -2.18 1.49
C LEU A 39 -1.61 -3.37 1.56
N ALA A 40 -0.78 -3.56 0.53
CA ALA A 40 0.24 -4.60 0.50
C ALA A 40 1.19 -4.49 1.69
N ALA A 41 1.61 -3.27 2.04
CA ALA A 41 2.45 -3.04 3.21
C ALA A 41 1.77 -3.44 4.53
N THR A 42 0.48 -3.13 4.66
CA THR A 42 -0.30 -3.46 5.85
C THR A 42 -0.50 -4.97 5.99
N LEU A 43 -0.83 -5.66 4.90
CA LEU A 43 -0.98 -7.13 4.89
C LEU A 43 0.34 -7.82 5.19
N ALA A 44 1.43 -7.41 4.53
CA ALA A 44 2.76 -7.94 4.80
C ALA A 44 3.21 -7.69 6.24
N ALA A 45 2.87 -6.55 6.85
CA ALA A 45 3.16 -6.29 8.26
C ALA A 45 2.40 -7.25 9.18
N GLN A 46 1.12 -7.54 8.89
CA GLN A 46 0.35 -8.50 9.67
C GLN A 46 0.88 -9.94 9.56
N ILE A 47 1.39 -10.31 8.38
CA ILE A 47 2.08 -11.60 8.19
C ILE A 47 3.38 -11.62 8.98
N ALA A 48 4.21 -10.59 8.83
CA ALA A 48 5.48 -10.44 9.54
C ALA A 48 5.37 -10.51 11.07
N LEU A 49 4.28 -9.99 11.64
CA LEU A 49 3.98 -10.07 13.08
C LEU A 49 3.63 -11.50 13.55
N LYS A 50 3.13 -12.35 12.66
CA LYS A 50 2.76 -13.74 12.97
C LYS A 50 3.89 -14.72 12.69
N GLU A 51 4.83 -14.35 11.83
CA GLU A 51 5.98 -15.17 11.48
C GLU A 51 7.15 -14.97 12.47
N SER A 52 8.10 -15.90 12.47
CA SER A 52 9.31 -15.78 13.27
C SER A 52 10.19 -14.62 12.79
N GLU A 53 11.06 -14.13 13.67
CA GLU A 53 11.99 -13.03 13.37
C GLU A 53 12.95 -13.31 12.21
N ASP A 54 13.21 -14.58 11.92
CA ASP A 54 14.11 -15.07 10.87
C ASP A 54 13.37 -15.40 9.57
N SER A 55 12.05 -15.16 9.53
CA SER A 55 11.28 -15.35 8.30
C SER A 55 11.83 -14.50 7.15
N PRO A 56 11.64 -14.93 5.88
CA PRO A 56 12.07 -14.17 4.72
C PRO A 56 11.51 -12.75 4.71
N ILE A 57 10.27 -12.56 5.16
CA ILE A 57 9.64 -11.24 5.22
C ILE A 57 10.31 -10.34 6.26
N ASN A 58 10.57 -10.84 7.47
CA ASN A 58 11.26 -10.09 8.52
C ASN A 58 12.72 -9.79 8.15
N THR A 59 13.39 -10.72 7.46
CA THR A 59 14.73 -10.51 6.92
C THR A 59 14.75 -9.41 5.86
N LEU A 60 13.80 -9.41 4.92
CA LEU A 60 13.66 -8.37 3.89
C LEU A 60 13.38 -6.98 4.51
N ILE A 61 12.50 -6.92 5.52
CA ILE A 61 12.17 -5.69 6.25
C ILE A 61 13.40 -5.13 6.98
N LYS A 62 14.17 -6.00 7.67
CA LYS A 62 15.39 -5.62 8.40
C LYS A 62 16.48 -5.10 7.46
N ASN A 63 16.62 -5.70 6.28
CA ASN A 63 17.69 -5.39 5.31
C ASN A 63 17.38 -4.20 4.38
N SER A 64 16.16 -3.65 4.41
CA SER A 64 15.81 -2.48 3.61
C SER A 64 16.63 -1.26 4.01
N LYS A 65 17.37 -0.71 3.04
CA LYS A 65 18.14 0.54 3.18
C LYS A 65 17.41 1.75 2.62
N ASN A 66 16.42 1.56 1.76
CA ASN A 66 15.69 2.64 1.10
C ASN A 66 14.40 2.98 1.85
N LYS A 67 14.35 4.16 2.47
CA LYS A 67 13.21 4.65 3.28
C LYS A 67 11.88 4.73 2.52
N ASN A 68 11.92 4.70 1.19
CA ASN A 68 10.76 4.84 0.31
C ASN A 68 10.36 3.53 -0.38
N ASP A 69 11.08 2.42 -0.14
CA ASP A 69 10.69 1.13 -0.70
C ASP A 69 9.52 0.49 0.07
N LEU A 70 8.98 -0.61 -0.45
CA LEU A 70 7.86 -1.31 0.16
C LEU A 70 8.24 -1.93 1.53
N ALA A 71 9.47 -2.46 1.65
CA ALA A 71 9.95 -3.07 2.89
C ALA A 71 10.04 -2.07 4.06
N SER A 72 10.46 -0.83 3.79
CA SER A 72 10.45 0.28 4.73
C SER A 72 9.03 0.70 5.11
N CYS A 73 8.08 0.69 4.17
CA CYS A 73 6.66 0.90 4.46
C CYS A 73 6.11 -0.20 5.39
N ILE A 74 6.45 -1.46 5.12
CA ILE A 74 6.06 -2.60 5.98
C ILE A 74 6.63 -2.42 7.38
N ARG A 75 7.93 -2.10 7.51
CA ARG A 75 8.59 -1.85 8.81
C ARG A 75 7.84 -0.84 9.66
N LYS A 76 7.48 0.30 9.06
CA LYS A 76 6.73 1.37 9.73
C LYS A 76 5.37 0.89 10.23
N LYS A 77 4.72 -0.02 9.49
CA LYS A 77 3.41 -0.59 9.84
C LYS A 77 3.53 -1.64 10.94
N THR A 78 4.55 -2.47 10.91
CA THR A 78 4.85 -3.44 11.97
C THR A 78 5.06 -2.73 13.32
N ILE A 79 5.87 -1.67 13.34
CA ILE A 79 6.16 -0.89 14.57
C ILE A 79 4.91 -0.21 15.14
N ARG A 80 3.97 0.20 14.28
CA ARG A 80 2.77 0.95 14.69
C ARG A 80 1.61 0.04 15.16
N THR A 81 1.77 -1.27 15.03
CA THR A 81 0.74 -2.26 15.38
C THR A 81 1.03 -2.97 16.71
N ILE A 82 2.25 -2.81 17.24
CA ILE A 82 2.67 -3.21 18.60
C ILE A 82 2.42 -2.04 19.54
#